data_AF-A0A1S3JQN5-F1
#
_entry.id   AF-A0A1S3JQN5-F1
#
_cell.length_a   1.000
_cell.length_b   1.000
_cell.length_c   1.000
_cell.angle_alpha   90.00
_cell.angle_beta   90.00
_cell.angle_gamma   90.00
#
_symmetry.space_group_name_H-M   'P 1'
#
loop_
_entity.id
_entity.type
_entity.pdbx_description
1 polymer ?
#
loop_
_entity_poly.entity_id
_entity_poly.type
_entity_poly.pdbx_seq_one_letter_code
_entity_poly.pdbx_strand_id
1 'polypeptide(L)'
;MELEIPFKLFLFTTFLAMFTRQQKVKYTRGIGTKDAILPSSTLKKVTAASAVSCTLQCSQTKGCRSWNYYKTRNRENCELNSLKALNSDILVRHDGGIYYQDAKEEMDCNDLDGAGMLPIKITGFGTKEVYCDNGWLVLMRRYDNTMNFNRNWTDYKLGFGDPRLQFWMGNEALHALTNQGNYSMLVDMLSCNGNYYYVKWNLFRIKNEAMKYAVDAITLESYNTTSTAGLDEILGLPFGTTDNTDTTCAERHAT
;
A
#
# COMPACT_ATOMS: atom_id res chain seq x y z
N MET A 1 18.85 -5.66 25.96
CA MET A 1 17.40 -5.38 25.89
C MET A 1 17.01 -5.64 24.45
N GLU A 2 16.92 -6.92 24.11
CA GLU A 2 16.69 -7.41 22.75
C GLU A 2 15.22 -7.27 22.43
N LEU A 3 14.90 -6.55 21.35
CA LEU A 3 13.60 -6.66 20.71
C LEU A 3 13.56 -8.04 20.02
N GLU A 4 13.14 -9.05 20.76
CA GLU A 4 12.64 -10.29 20.17
C GLU A 4 11.33 -9.94 19.44
N ILE A 5 11.43 -9.61 18.16
CA ILE A 5 10.29 -9.63 17.25
C ILE A 5 10.20 -11.05 16.69
N PRO A 6 9.63 -11.97 17.50
CA PRO A 6 8.48 -12.72 17.01
C PRO A 6 7.42 -12.83 18.10
N PHE A 7 6.22 -12.32 17.83
CA PHE A 7 4.97 -12.57 18.56
C PHE A 7 4.85 -12.22 20.05
N LYS A 8 5.91 -11.99 20.83
CA LYS A 8 5.80 -11.51 22.23
C LYS A 8 5.16 -10.12 22.35
N LEU A 9 5.12 -9.35 21.26
CA LEU A 9 4.59 -7.99 21.24
C LEU A 9 3.05 -7.92 21.28
N PHE A 10 2.33 -9.02 21.00
CA PHE A 10 0.86 -9.05 20.99
C PHE A 10 0.21 -9.07 22.38
N LEU A 11 1.01 -9.19 23.44
CA LEU A 11 0.56 -9.38 24.83
C LEU A 11 0.58 -8.10 25.69
N PHE A 12 1.32 -7.06 25.28
CA PHE A 12 1.54 -5.84 26.09
C PHE A 12 1.37 -4.55 25.27
N THR A 13 0.46 -4.58 24.29
CA THR A 13 0.12 -3.43 23.45
C THR A 13 -1.28 -2.95 23.79
N THR A 14 -1.39 -1.66 24.13
CA THR A 14 -2.68 -0.98 24.30
C THR A 14 -3.32 -0.72 22.95
N PHE A 15 -2.52 -0.56 21.90
CA PHE A 15 -2.98 -0.39 20.54
C PHE A 15 -1.98 -1.01 19.56
N LEU A 16 -2.50 -1.69 18.56
CA LEU A 16 -1.75 -2.25 17.45
C LEU A 16 -2.63 -2.12 16.19
N ALA A 17 -2.09 -1.49 15.16
CA ALA A 17 -2.74 -1.41 13.85
C ALA A 17 -1.74 -1.73 12.73
N MET A 18 -2.23 -2.42 11.73
CA MET A 18 -1.49 -2.73 10.51
C MET A 18 -2.18 -2.04 9.34
N PHE A 19 -1.39 -1.36 8.54
CA PHE A 19 -1.85 -0.59 7.40
C PHE A 19 -1.09 -1.02 6.17
N THR A 20 -1.77 -1.01 5.02
CA THR A 20 -1.11 -1.18 3.75
C THR A 20 -1.53 -0.11 2.77
N ARG A 21 -0.61 0.19 1.84
CA ARG A 21 -0.84 1.15 0.79
C ARG A 21 -0.17 0.67 -0.47
N GLN A 22 -0.91 0.67 -1.58
CA GLN A 22 -0.32 0.33 -2.85
C GLN A 22 0.66 1.44 -3.24
N GLN A 23 1.89 1.05 -3.56
CA GLN A 23 2.89 1.90 -4.19
C GLN A 23 2.50 2.06 -5.67
N LYS A 24 1.39 2.76 -5.91
CA LYS A 24 0.99 3.14 -7.26
C LYS A 24 1.88 4.28 -7.70
N VAL A 25 2.74 4.02 -8.67
CA VAL A 25 3.02 5.08 -9.63
C VAL A 25 1.82 5.04 -10.57
N LYS A 26 0.90 6.01 -10.42
CA LYS A 26 -0.26 6.19 -11.30
C LYS A 26 0.26 6.43 -12.72
N TYR A 27 0.55 5.35 -13.43
CA TYR A 27 1.10 5.42 -14.78
C TYR A 27 -0.01 5.60 -15.79
N THR A 28 0.41 6.30 -16.81
CA THR A 28 -0.38 6.90 -17.84
C THR A 28 -0.18 6.11 -19.10
N ARG A 29 -1.25 5.45 -19.53
CA ARG A 29 -1.37 5.13 -20.95
C ARG A 29 -1.25 6.47 -21.71
N GLY A 30 -0.29 6.60 -22.61
CA GLY A 30 -0.27 7.73 -23.53
C GLY A 30 -1.31 7.47 -24.62
N ILE A 31 -2.26 8.38 -24.81
CA ILE A 31 -3.24 8.32 -25.93
C ILE A 31 -2.59 8.85 -27.21
N GLY A 32 -1.43 9.49 -27.10
CA GLY A 32 -0.68 10.01 -28.24
C GLY A 32 0.47 9.10 -28.66
N THR A 33 0.86 9.20 -29.92
CA THR A 33 2.16 8.71 -30.40
C THR A 33 3.30 9.32 -29.57
N LYS A 34 4.50 8.72 -29.59
CA LYS A 34 5.72 9.23 -28.92
C LYS A 34 6.09 10.68 -29.26
N ASP A 35 5.46 11.21 -30.30
CA ASP A 35 5.65 12.54 -30.86
C ASP A 35 4.37 13.40 -30.74
N ALA A 36 3.45 13.14 -29.81
CA ALA A 36 2.22 13.93 -29.65
C ALA A 36 2.26 14.76 -28.36
N ILE A 37 1.71 15.98 -28.41
CA ILE A 37 1.52 16.88 -27.25
C ILE A 37 0.12 17.50 -27.22
N LEU A 38 -0.33 17.91 -26.03
CA LEU A 38 -1.59 18.60 -25.82
C LEU A 38 -1.36 20.13 -25.81
N PRO A 39 -1.70 20.87 -26.87
CA PRO A 39 -1.42 22.30 -26.98
C PRO A 39 -2.32 23.13 -26.05
N SER A 40 -1.86 24.33 -25.68
CA SER A 40 -2.65 25.37 -25.00
C SER A 40 -3.37 24.91 -23.72
N SER A 41 -2.85 23.89 -23.04
CA SER A 41 -3.45 23.28 -21.85
C SER A 41 -2.55 23.31 -20.61
N THR A 42 -1.36 23.90 -20.75
CA THR A 42 -0.31 23.93 -19.73
C THR A 42 -0.71 24.81 -18.54
N LEU A 43 -0.81 24.19 -17.37
CA LEU A 43 -0.90 24.84 -16.06
C LEU A 43 0.46 25.34 -15.59
N LYS A 44 1.48 24.49 -15.71
CA LYS A 44 2.81 24.76 -15.16
C LYS A 44 3.88 24.04 -15.96
N LYS A 45 4.99 24.71 -16.23
CA LYS A 45 6.21 24.11 -16.77
C LYS A 45 7.18 23.78 -15.64
N VAL A 46 7.79 22.61 -15.70
CA VAL A 46 8.74 22.12 -14.68
C VAL A 46 9.89 21.35 -15.33
N THR A 47 10.99 21.21 -14.58
CA THR A 47 12.08 20.31 -14.93
C THR A 47 11.76 18.91 -14.44
N ALA A 48 11.93 17.89 -15.29
CA ALA A 48 11.79 16.50 -14.91
C ALA A 48 12.91 15.63 -15.49
N ALA A 49 13.57 14.83 -14.65
CA ALA A 49 14.65 13.95 -15.10
C ALA A 49 14.17 12.83 -16.05
N SER A 50 12.88 12.52 -16.03
CA SER A 50 12.23 11.50 -16.84
C SER A 50 10.72 11.78 -16.94
N ALA A 51 10.02 11.09 -17.84
CA ALA A 51 8.56 11.11 -17.88
C ALA A 51 7.94 10.70 -16.53
N VAL A 52 8.59 9.79 -15.80
CA VAL A 52 8.18 9.36 -14.44
C VAL A 52 8.29 10.50 -13.42
N SER A 53 9.38 11.26 -13.46
CA SER A 53 9.53 12.45 -12.59
C SER A 53 8.48 13.52 -12.91
N CYS A 54 8.11 13.67 -14.19
CA CYS A 54 7.04 14.55 -14.63
C CYS A 54 5.67 14.09 -14.10
N THR A 55 5.39 12.77 -14.13
CA THR A 55 4.21 12.14 -13.51
C THR A 55 4.07 12.52 -12.03
N LEU A 56 5.14 12.34 -11.25
CA LEU A 56 5.13 12.61 -9.81
C LEU A 56 4.79 14.09 -9.54
N GLN A 57 5.36 14.99 -10.33
CA GLN A 57 5.07 16.42 -10.20
C GLN A 57 3.63 16.77 -10.59
N CYS A 58 3.06 16.12 -11.62
CA CYS A 58 1.64 16.26 -11.92
C CYS A 58 0.76 15.79 -10.76
N SER A 59 1.06 14.63 -10.16
CA SER A 59 0.28 14.05 -9.05
C SER A 59 0.23 14.95 -7.81
N GLN A 60 1.27 15.76 -7.61
CA GLN A 60 1.38 16.71 -6.50
C GLN A 60 0.82 18.11 -6.85
N THR A 61 0.46 18.35 -8.12
CA THR A 61 0.01 19.65 -8.59
C THR A 61 -1.52 19.68 -8.70
N LYS A 62 -2.17 20.45 -7.82
CA LYS A 62 -3.63 20.62 -7.82
C LYS A 62 -4.14 21.07 -9.19
N GLY A 63 -5.09 20.32 -9.74
CA GLY A 63 -5.69 20.60 -11.05
C GLY A 63 -4.99 19.96 -12.24
N CYS A 64 -3.81 19.33 -12.06
CA CYS A 64 -3.13 18.61 -13.12
C CYS A 64 -3.91 17.34 -13.50
N ARG A 65 -4.15 17.14 -14.80
CA ARG A 65 -4.91 16.01 -15.36
C ARG A 65 -4.11 15.20 -16.40
N SER A 66 -3.11 15.80 -17.03
CA SER A 66 -2.15 15.16 -17.94
C SER A 66 -0.84 15.93 -17.97
N TRP A 67 0.17 15.43 -18.68
CA TRP A 67 1.42 16.15 -18.91
C TRP A 67 2.05 15.83 -20.27
N ASN A 68 2.72 16.82 -20.85
CA ASN A 68 3.62 16.63 -21.99
C ASN A 68 5.04 16.42 -21.44
N TYR A 69 5.76 15.42 -21.94
CA TYR A 69 7.17 15.21 -21.61
C TYR A 69 8.04 15.20 -22.86
N TYR A 70 9.08 16.04 -22.85
CA TYR A 70 10.01 16.25 -23.96
C TYR A 70 11.38 15.64 -23.61
N LYS A 71 11.99 14.91 -24.55
CA LYS A 71 13.31 14.29 -24.34
C LYS A 71 14.49 15.25 -24.49
N THR A 72 14.27 16.39 -25.15
CA THR A 72 15.33 17.38 -25.41
C THR A 72 15.77 18.06 -24.11
N ARG A 73 17.10 18.11 -23.89
CA ARG A 73 17.74 18.64 -22.67
C ARG A 73 17.54 20.16 -22.55
N ASN A 74 16.44 20.59 -21.95
CA ASN A 74 16.24 21.95 -21.45
C ASN A 74 15.61 21.92 -20.05
N ARG A 75 15.73 23.03 -19.30
CA ARG A 75 15.25 23.14 -17.91
C ARG A 75 13.74 22.94 -17.78
N GLU A 76 12.93 23.13 -18.81
CA GLU A 76 11.46 22.97 -18.75
C GLU A 76 10.97 21.91 -19.74
N ASN A 77 11.31 20.65 -19.47
CA ASN A 77 11.00 19.51 -20.34
C ASN A 77 9.73 18.75 -19.95
N CYS A 78 8.96 19.29 -19.01
CA CYS A 78 7.70 18.73 -18.54
C CYS A 78 6.65 19.85 -18.44
N GLU A 79 5.51 19.68 -19.10
CA GLU A 79 4.37 20.59 -19.03
C GLU A 79 3.21 19.88 -18.37
N LEU A 80 2.80 20.35 -17.19
CA LEU A 80 1.65 19.87 -16.45
C LEU A 80 0.40 20.52 -17.03
N ASN A 81 -0.63 19.74 -17.38
CA ASN A 81 -1.79 20.20 -18.13
C ASN A 81 -3.10 20.03 -17.33
N SER A 82 -4.07 20.92 -17.56
CA SER A 82 -5.39 20.89 -16.92
C SER A 82 -6.41 19.99 -17.62
N LEU A 83 -6.09 19.50 -18.83
CA LEU A 83 -6.97 18.70 -19.67
C LEU A 83 -6.47 17.26 -19.77
N LYS A 84 -7.37 16.31 -20.09
CA LYS A 84 -7.03 14.95 -20.56
C LYS A 84 -7.18 14.89 -22.07
N ALA A 85 -6.40 14.07 -22.77
CA ALA A 85 -6.57 13.86 -24.21
C ALA A 85 -7.88 13.08 -24.45
N LEU A 86 -8.96 13.80 -24.78
CA LEU A 86 -10.29 13.21 -25.00
C LEU A 86 -10.51 12.77 -26.46
N ASN A 87 -9.71 13.27 -27.41
CA ASN A 87 -9.79 12.94 -28.85
C ASN A 87 -8.39 13.07 -29.51
N SER A 88 -8.08 12.21 -30.48
CA SER A 88 -6.88 12.28 -31.33
C SER A 88 -6.76 13.58 -32.13
N ASP A 89 -7.88 14.24 -32.43
CA ASP A 89 -7.90 15.45 -33.29
C ASP A 89 -7.27 16.69 -32.63
N ILE A 90 -7.11 16.69 -31.30
CA ILE A 90 -6.53 17.81 -30.53
C ILE A 90 -5.00 17.65 -30.39
N LEU A 91 -4.44 16.54 -30.89
CA LEU A 91 -3.03 16.19 -30.72
C LEU A 91 -2.16 16.84 -31.79
N VAL A 92 -1.12 17.59 -31.38
CA VAL A 92 -0.13 18.15 -32.30
C VAL A 92 1.13 17.28 -32.28
N ARG A 93 1.74 17.04 -33.45
CA ARG A 93 2.96 16.25 -33.55
C ARG A 93 4.22 17.07 -33.27
N HIS A 94 4.93 16.81 -32.17
CA HIS A 94 6.18 17.42 -31.72
C HIS A 94 7.10 16.40 -31.04
N ASP A 95 8.38 16.71 -30.80
CA ASP A 95 9.34 15.81 -30.13
C ASP A 95 9.05 15.66 -28.62
N GLY A 96 7.98 14.94 -28.27
CA GLY A 96 7.49 14.70 -26.92
C GLY A 96 6.23 13.83 -26.90
N GLY A 97 5.83 13.35 -25.71
CA GLY A 97 4.64 12.50 -25.54
C GLY A 97 3.64 13.04 -24.53
N ILE A 98 2.35 12.71 -24.71
CA ILE A 98 1.28 12.98 -23.73
C ILE A 98 1.09 11.78 -22.83
N TYR A 99 1.04 12.05 -21.55
CA TYR A 99 0.82 11.10 -20.48
C TYR A 99 -0.33 11.62 -19.64
N TYR A 100 -1.38 10.83 -19.43
CA TYR A 100 -2.49 11.21 -18.55
C TYR A 100 -2.92 10.01 -17.72
N GLN A 101 -3.40 10.28 -16.50
CA GLN A 101 -3.87 9.21 -15.62
C GLN A 101 -5.16 8.63 -16.20
N ASP A 102 -5.16 7.34 -16.54
CA ASP A 102 -6.36 6.65 -16.99
C ASP A 102 -7.39 6.68 -15.85
N ALA A 103 -8.57 7.23 -16.13
CA ALA A 103 -9.64 7.39 -15.14
C ALA A 103 -10.36 6.07 -14.84
N LYS A 104 -9.92 4.96 -15.45
CA LYS A 104 -10.45 3.61 -15.24
C LYS A 104 -9.86 2.86 -14.05
N GLU A 105 -8.91 3.43 -13.31
CA GLU A 105 -8.54 2.80 -12.05
C GLU A 105 -9.72 2.87 -11.09
N GLU A 106 -10.17 1.69 -10.65
CA GLU A 106 -11.19 1.56 -9.63
C GLU A 106 -10.70 2.26 -8.35
N MET A 107 -11.59 3.01 -7.70
CA MET A 107 -11.29 3.77 -6.49
C MET A 107 -10.73 2.83 -5.40
N ASP A 108 -9.66 3.24 -4.74
CA ASP A 108 -9.11 2.54 -3.59
C ASP A 108 -8.80 3.50 -2.44
N CYS A 109 -8.25 2.98 -1.34
CA CYS A 109 -7.93 3.81 -0.17
C CYS A 109 -6.94 4.95 -0.48
N ASN A 110 -6.10 4.86 -1.52
CA ASN A 110 -5.16 5.93 -1.89
C ASN A 110 -5.88 7.19 -2.38
N ASP A 111 -7.15 7.08 -2.78
CA ASP A 111 -7.95 8.17 -3.31
C ASP A 111 -8.82 8.84 -2.23
N LEU A 112 -8.74 8.40 -0.97
CA LEU A 112 -9.52 8.93 0.16
C LEU A 112 -8.69 9.81 1.11
N ASP A 113 -9.06 11.09 1.17
CA ASP A 113 -8.59 12.04 2.19
C ASP A 113 -9.48 11.95 3.44
N GLY A 114 -9.15 11.03 4.34
CA GLY A 114 -9.87 10.82 5.60
C GLY A 114 -10.15 9.35 5.89
N ALA A 115 -11.04 9.10 6.86
CA ALA A 115 -11.37 7.74 7.28
C ALA A 115 -12.79 7.33 6.84
N GLY A 116 -12.96 6.08 6.40
CA GLY A 116 -14.26 5.58 5.93
C GLY A 116 -14.23 4.15 5.41
N MET A 117 -15.42 3.57 5.23
CA MET A 117 -15.59 2.26 4.59
C MET A 117 -15.66 2.43 3.07
N LEU A 118 -15.00 1.53 2.34
CA LEU A 118 -14.99 1.50 0.88
C LEU A 118 -14.95 0.05 0.38
N PRO A 119 -15.78 -0.36 -0.60
CA PRO A 119 -15.53 -1.58 -1.35
C PRO A 119 -14.32 -1.39 -2.28
N ILE A 120 -13.33 -2.27 -2.16
CA ILE A 120 -12.23 -2.36 -3.12
C ILE A 120 -12.23 -3.69 -3.84
N LYS A 121 -11.76 -3.72 -5.08
CA LYS A 121 -11.53 -4.96 -5.82
C LYS A 121 -10.10 -5.42 -5.64
N ILE A 122 -9.96 -6.65 -5.19
CA ILE A 122 -8.69 -7.33 -5.03
C ILE A 122 -8.58 -8.39 -6.12
N THR A 123 -7.59 -8.25 -6.99
CA THR A 123 -7.33 -9.15 -8.11
C THR A 123 -7.10 -10.57 -7.61
N GLY A 124 -7.85 -11.54 -8.13
CA GLY A 124 -7.76 -12.93 -7.70
C GLY A 124 -8.52 -13.28 -6.42
N PHE A 125 -9.12 -12.29 -5.73
CA PHE A 125 -9.94 -12.51 -4.53
C PHE A 125 -11.39 -12.08 -4.71
N GLY A 126 -11.62 -10.95 -5.38
CA GLY A 126 -12.95 -10.35 -5.56
C GLY A 126 -13.08 -9.00 -4.83
N THR A 127 -14.31 -8.55 -4.63
CA THR A 127 -14.59 -7.29 -3.92
C THR A 127 -14.64 -7.52 -2.41
N LYS A 128 -14.04 -6.61 -1.63
CA LYS A 128 -14.05 -6.65 -0.17
C LYS A 128 -14.32 -5.26 0.40
N GLU A 129 -15.18 -5.18 1.40
CA GLU A 129 -15.38 -3.99 2.22
C GLU A 129 -14.17 -3.77 3.13
N VAL A 130 -13.54 -2.61 3.03
CA VAL A 130 -12.34 -2.27 3.80
C VAL A 130 -12.51 -0.93 4.50
N TYR A 131 -11.78 -0.75 5.61
CA TYR A 131 -11.67 0.54 6.27
C TYR A 131 -10.41 1.25 5.76
N CYS A 132 -10.59 2.45 5.23
CA CYS A 132 -9.51 3.32 4.83
C CYS A 132 -9.29 4.41 5.90
N ASP A 133 -8.05 4.84 6.05
CA ASP A 133 -7.65 5.93 6.95
C ASP A 133 -6.52 6.73 6.30
N ASN A 134 -6.84 7.95 5.84
CA ASN A 134 -5.88 8.91 5.27
C ASN A 134 -4.96 8.31 4.19
N GLY A 135 -5.55 7.70 3.16
CA GLY A 135 -4.77 7.08 2.08
C GLY A 135 -4.36 5.62 2.34
N TRP A 136 -4.54 5.10 3.56
CA TRP A 136 -4.13 3.75 3.95
C TRP A 136 -5.30 2.81 4.09
N LEU A 137 -5.11 1.56 3.67
CA LEU A 137 -6.03 0.47 3.97
C LEU A 137 -5.65 -0.12 5.32
N VAL A 138 -6.60 -0.23 6.24
CA VAL A 138 -6.38 -0.91 7.54
C VAL A 138 -6.57 -2.42 7.34
N LEU A 139 -5.54 -3.19 7.68
CA LEU A 139 -5.52 -4.65 7.58
C LEU A 139 -5.96 -5.33 8.87
N MET A 140 -5.60 -4.72 10.00
CA MET A 140 -5.87 -5.24 11.33
C MET A 140 -5.84 -4.09 12.30
N ARG A 141 -6.73 -4.14 13.29
CA ARG A 141 -6.73 -3.21 14.42
C ARG A 141 -7.08 -3.98 15.68
N ARG A 142 -6.30 -3.72 16.74
CA ARG A 142 -6.59 -4.13 18.11
C ARG A 142 -6.27 -2.97 19.04
N TYR A 143 -7.17 -2.65 19.94
CA TYR A 143 -7.00 -1.55 20.90
C TYR A 143 -7.45 -1.90 22.32
N ASP A 144 -8.01 -3.10 22.51
CA ASP A 144 -8.27 -3.65 23.82
C ASP A 144 -8.35 -5.18 23.75
N ASN A 145 -8.81 -5.81 24.84
CA ASN A 145 -8.98 -7.26 24.95
C ASN A 145 -10.45 -7.70 24.83
N THR A 146 -11.34 -6.85 24.32
CA THR A 146 -12.77 -7.19 24.14
C THR A 146 -12.99 -8.18 23.00
N MET A 147 -12.06 -8.26 22.05
CA MET A 147 -12.09 -9.24 20.97
C MET A 147 -10.99 -10.30 21.14
N ASN A 148 -11.39 -11.56 21.05
CA ASN A 148 -10.44 -12.68 21.06
C ASN A 148 -9.70 -12.79 19.72
N PHE A 149 -8.36 -12.71 19.76
CA PHE A 149 -7.45 -12.93 18.63
C PHE A 149 -6.75 -14.32 18.68
N ASN A 150 -6.91 -15.09 19.76
CA ASN A 150 -6.57 -16.51 19.77
C ASN A 150 -7.62 -17.30 18.99
N ARG A 151 -7.44 -17.30 17.66
CA ARG A 151 -8.35 -17.87 16.67
C ARG A 151 -7.68 -18.97 15.88
N ASN A 152 -8.51 -19.85 15.32
CA ASN A 152 -8.03 -21.00 14.55
C ASN A 152 -7.53 -20.59 13.16
N TRP A 153 -6.93 -21.53 12.42
CA TRP A 153 -6.39 -21.29 11.08
C TRP A 153 -7.45 -20.74 10.12
N THR A 154 -8.66 -21.30 10.18
CA THR A 154 -9.76 -20.95 9.28
C THR A 154 -10.23 -19.51 9.50
N ASP A 155 -10.31 -19.07 10.75
CA ASP A 155 -10.66 -17.70 11.12
C ASP A 155 -9.59 -16.72 10.61
N TYR A 156 -8.30 -17.02 10.80
CA TYR A 156 -7.21 -16.18 10.29
C TYR A 156 -7.13 -16.18 8.75
N LYS A 157 -7.47 -17.30 8.11
CA LYS A 157 -7.59 -17.41 6.66
C LYS A 157 -8.66 -16.48 6.09
N LEU A 158 -9.87 -16.53 6.64
CA LEU A 158 -11.05 -15.80 6.14
C LEU A 158 -11.11 -14.35 6.63
N GLY A 159 -10.55 -14.08 7.80
CA GLY A 159 -10.70 -12.82 8.52
C GLY A 159 -11.87 -12.87 9.51
N PHE A 160 -11.84 -11.97 10.49
CA PHE A 160 -12.83 -11.87 11.55
C PHE A 160 -12.92 -10.45 12.09
N GLY A 161 -14.06 -10.11 12.71
CA GLY A 161 -14.26 -8.81 13.36
C GLY A 161 -14.91 -7.77 12.46
N ASP A 162 -14.94 -6.53 12.93
CA ASP A 162 -15.52 -5.39 12.21
C ASP A 162 -14.40 -4.42 11.80
N PRO A 163 -14.22 -4.14 10.50
CA PRO A 163 -13.22 -3.18 10.00
C PRO A 163 -13.26 -1.79 10.65
N ARG A 164 -14.41 -1.39 11.20
CA ARG A 164 -14.59 -0.12 11.92
C ARG A 164 -14.05 -0.17 13.35
N LEU A 165 -13.93 -1.37 13.92
CA LEU A 165 -13.54 -1.62 15.31
C LEU A 165 -12.26 -2.47 15.36
N GLN A 166 -12.33 -3.67 15.94
CA GLN A 166 -11.24 -4.63 15.99
C GLN A 166 -11.49 -5.77 15.00
N PHE A 167 -10.47 -6.12 14.22
CA PHE A 167 -10.60 -7.11 13.16
C PHE A 167 -9.24 -7.59 12.64
N TRP A 168 -9.31 -8.67 11.88
CA TRP A 168 -8.27 -9.17 10.97
C TRP A 168 -8.86 -9.31 9.57
N MET A 169 -8.21 -8.75 8.55
CA MET A 169 -8.69 -8.77 7.16
C MET A 169 -8.86 -10.19 6.59
N GLY A 170 -8.01 -11.13 7.03
CA GLY A 170 -7.92 -12.48 6.49
C GLY A 170 -6.69 -12.68 5.61
N ASN A 171 -6.02 -13.82 5.77
CA ASN A 171 -4.77 -14.13 5.10
C ASN A 171 -4.93 -14.31 3.57
N GLU A 172 -6.07 -14.84 3.11
CA GLU A 172 -6.34 -14.97 1.66
C GLU A 172 -6.45 -13.60 0.99
N ALA A 173 -7.18 -12.68 1.63
CA ALA A 173 -7.32 -11.31 1.13
C ALA A 173 -5.98 -10.58 1.16
N LEU A 174 -5.22 -10.72 2.24
CA LEU A 174 -3.89 -10.12 2.39
C LEU A 174 -2.90 -10.68 1.35
N HIS A 175 -2.93 -11.99 1.08
CA HIS A 175 -2.09 -12.62 0.07
C HIS A 175 -2.40 -12.07 -1.32
N ALA A 176 -3.67 -12.08 -1.74
CA ALA A 176 -4.07 -11.56 -3.03
C ALA A 176 -3.73 -10.06 -3.16
N LEU A 177 -3.98 -9.26 -2.12
CA LEU A 177 -3.70 -7.82 -2.10
C LEU A 177 -2.21 -7.52 -2.23
N THR A 178 -1.36 -8.16 -1.44
CA THR A 178 0.09 -7.88 -1.46
C THR A 178 0.78 -8.40 -2.72
N ASN A 179 0.17 -9.35 -3.44
CA ASN A 179 0.73 -9.92 -4.66
C ASN A 179 0.18 -9.30 -5.97
N GLN A 180 -0.88 -8.47 -5.91
CA GLN A 180 -1.38 -7.77 -7.12
C GLN A 180 -0.53 -6.57 -7.55
N GLY A 181 0.47 -6.18 -6.74
CA GLY A 181 1.35 -5.06 -7.03
C GLY A 181 2.42 -4.86 -5.96
N ASN A 182 3.04 -3.69 -5.93
CA ASN A 182 3.93 -3.30 -4.84
C ASN A 182 3.09 -2.63 -3.75
N TYR A 183 3.12 -3.19 -2.56
CA TYR A 183 2.42 -2.66 -1.38
C TYR A 183 3.44 -2.39 -0.28
N SER A 184 3.31 -1.22 0.35
CA SER A 184 3.99 -0.95 1.62
C SER A 184 3.16 -1.47 2.78
N MET A 185 3.83 -1.82 3.86
CA MET A 185 3.21 -2.21 5.13
C MET A 185 3.71 -1.28 6.22
N LEU A 186 2.79 -0.74 7.01
CA LEU A 186 3.07 0.05 8.21
C LEU A 186 2.44 -0.68 9.39
N VAL A 187 3.23 -0.88 10.44
CA VAL A 187 2.76 -1.41 11.72
C VAL A 187 2.94 -0.33 12.76
N ASP A 188 1.84 0.16 13.32
CA ASP A 188 1.82 1.18 14.37
C ASP A 188 1.38 0.57 15.70
N MET A 189 2.10 0.92 16.77
CA MET A 189 1.99 0.26 18.06
C MET A 189 2.10 1.25 19.20
N LEU A 190 1.24 1.10 20.21
CA LEU A 190 1.34 1.79 21.49
C LEU A 190 1.47 0.73 22.59
N SER A 191 2.60 0.72 23.28
CA SER A 191 2.81 -0.18 24.42
C SER A 191 1.98 0.24 25.64
N CYS A 192 1.81 -0.65 26.61
CA CYS A 192 1.14 -0.35 27.88
C CYS A 192 1.76 0.83 28.66
N ASN A 193 3.05 1.11 28.42
CA ASN A 193 3.76 2.22 29.05
C ASN A 193 3.60 3.55 28.30
N GLY A 194 2.76 3.59 27.25
CA GLY A 194 2.51 4.77 26.43
C GLY A 194 3.60 5.06 25.39
N ASN A 195 4.61 4.18 25.24
CA ASN A 195 5.63 4.35 24.20
C ASN A 195 5.07 3.96 22.85
N TYR A 196 5.27 4.84 21.86
CA TYR A 196 4.88 4.65 20.47
C TYR A 196 6.01 4.03 19.64
N TYR A 197 5.67 2.99 18.89
CA TYR A 197 6.58 2.30 17.98
C TYR A 197 5.95 2.14 16.60
N TYR A 198 6.75 2.23 15.55
CA TYR A 198 6.36 1.88 14.20
C TYR A 198 7.50 1.23 13.42
N VAL A 199 7.12 0.40 12.46
CA VAL A 199 7.97 -0.07 11.36
C VAL A 199 7.21 0.05 10.06
N LYS A 200 7.91 0.52 9.02
CA LYS A 200 7.41 0.64 7.67
C LYS A 200 8.32 -0.13 6.72
N TRP A 201 7.73 -1.03 5.96
CA TRP A 201 8.35 -1.66 4.79
C TRP A 201 7.75 -1.05 3.53
N ASN A 202 8.59 -0.65 2.56
CA ASN A 202 8.10 -0.12 1.28
C ASN A 202 7.63 -1.24 0.32
N LEU A 203 8.04 -2.48 0.58
CA LEU A 203 7.58 -3.71 -0.05
C LEU A 203 7.25 -4.71 1.04
N PHE A 204 6.07 -5.32 0.98
CA PHE A 204 5.67 -6.43 1.84
C PHE A 204 4.81 -7.41 1.03
N ARG A 205 5.15 -8.70 1.08
CA ARG A 205 4.42 -9.79 0.42
C ARG A 205 4.38 -11.04 1.28
N ILE A 206 3.27 -11.76 1.21
CA ILE A 206 3.13 -13.10 1.80
C ILE A 206 2.85 -14.13 0.71
N LYS A 207 3.26 -15.39 0.94
CA LYS A 207 2.92 -16.52 0.08
C LYS A 207 1.45 -16.95 0.25
N ASN A 208 1.03 -17.94 -0.53
CA ASN A 208 -0.32 -18.52 -0.45
C ASN A 208 -0.45 -19.50 0.73
N GLU A 209 -1.64 -20.08 0.90
CA GLU A 209 -1.95 -21.04 1.97
C GLU A 209 -1.05 -22.28 1.95
N ALA A 210 -0.73 -22.83 0.77
CA ALA A 210 0.11 -24.02 0.64
C ALA A 210 1.53 -23.79 1.18
N MET A 211 1.99 -22.55 1.15
CA MET A 211 3.25 -22.08 1.74
C MET A 211 3.03 -21.35 3.07
N LYS A 212 1.89 -21.61 3.71
CA LYS A 212 1.50 -21.12 5.04
C LYS A 212 1.60 -19.62 5.22
N TYR A 213 1.27 -18.86 4.16
CA TYR A 213 1.31 -17.40 4.19
C TYR A 213 2.66 -16.83 4.65
N ALA A 214 3.76 -17.55 4.41
CA ALA A 214 5.08 -17.12 4.83
C ALA A 214 5.43 -15.76 4.22
N VAL A 215 6.17 -14.92 4.96
CA VAL A 215 6.65 -13.63 4.45
C VAL A 215 7.60 -13.88 3.28
N ASP A 216 7.22 -13.44 2.08
CA ASP A 216 7.95 -13.72 0.85
C ASP A 216 8.99 -12.64 0.52
N ALA A 217 8.61 -11.39 0.71
CA ALA A 217 9.47 -10.26 0.39
C ALA A 217 9.16 -9.10 1.32
N ILE A 218 10.22 -8.54 1.91
CA ILE A 218 10.17 -7.30 2.67
C ILE A 218 11.32 -6.39 2.26
N THR A 219 11.10 -5.08 2.36
CA THR A 219 12.18 -4.10 2.19
C THR A 219 11.93 -2.97 3.17
N LEU A 220 12.81 -2.86 4.16
CA LEU A 220 12.70 -1.90 5.25
C LEU A 220 12.82 -0.47 4.71
N GLU A 221 11.90 0.40 5.09
CA GLU A 221 11.89 1.83 4.72
C GLU A 221 12.27 2.71 5.89
N SER A 222 11.53 2.58 7.01
CA SER A 222 11.75 3.40 8.20
C SER A 222 11.15 2.74 9.45
N TYR A 223 11.65 3.13 10.62
CA TYR A 223 11.20 2.66 11.93
C TYR A 223 11.64 3.67 13.00
N ASN A 224 11.06 3.62 14.20
CA ASN A 224 11.43 4.53 15.32
C ASN A 224 11.91 3.80 16.59
N THR A 225 12.56 2.66 16.42
CA THR A 225 13.20 1.90 17.50
C THR A 225 14.71 2.13 17.49
N THR A 226 15.37 1.88 18.62
CA THR A 226 16.84 1.96 18.74
C THR A 226 17.56 0.73 18.16
N SER A 227 16.82 -0.31 17.75
CA SER A 227 17.36 -1.57 17.21
C SER A 227 16.55 -2.02 16.00
N THR A 228 17.24 -2.49 14.98
CA THR A 228 16.68 -3.18 13.81
C THR A 228 16.55 -4.68 13.99
N ALA A 229 17.08 -5.24 15.10
CA ALA A 229 16.99 -6.66 15.39
C ALA A 229 15.52 -7.12 15.32
N GLY A 230 15.25 -8.20 14.59
CA GLY A 230 13.90 -8.71 14.37
C GLY A 230 13.09 -8.08 13.21
N LEU A 231 13.48 -6.92 12.64
CA LEU A 231 12.68 -6.29 11.58
C LEU A 231 12.75 -7.02 10.23
N ASP A 232 13.90 -7.63 9.93
CA ASP A 232 14.10 -8.42 8.70
C ASP A 232 14.06 -9.95 8.96
N GLU A 233 14.11 -10.36 10.23
CA GLU A 233 14.08 -11.78 10.64
C GLU A 233 12.73 -12.45 10.36
N ILE A 234 11.69 -11.66 10.07
CA ILE A 234 10.38 -12.20 9.69
C ILE A 234 10.37 -12.78 8.27
N LEU A 235 11.37 -12.46 7.43
CA LEU A 235 11.44 -12.97 6.06
C LEU A 235 11.51 -14.51 6.06
N GLY A 236 10.61 -15.14 5.31
CA GLY A 236 10.49 -16.59 5.21
C GLY A 236 9.76 -17.25 6.39
N LEU A 237 9.45 -16.53 7.48
CA LEU A 237 8.71 -17.13 8.59
C LEU A 237 7.28 -17.48 8.16
N PRO A 238 6.81 -18.72 8.42
CA PRO A 238 5.44 -19.11 8.14
C PRO A 238 4.47 -18.49 9.14
N PHE A 239 3.23 -18.30 8.70
CA PHE A 239 2.12 -18.02 9.60
C PHE A 239 1.72 -19.29 10.35
N GLY A 240 1.24 -19.14 11.59
CA GLY A 240 0.78 -20.26 12.40
C GLY A 240 -0.29 -19.86 13.40
N THR A 241 -1.17 -20.79 13.73
CA THR A 241 -2.24 -20.67 14.73
C THR A 241 -2.14 -21.84 15.71
N THR A 242 -2.88 -21.80 16.82
CA THR A 242 -2.87 -22.87 17.84
C THR A 242 -3.23 -24.25 17.31
N ASP A 243 -4.01 -24.32 16.23
CA ASP A 243 -4.47 -25.54 15.58
C ASP A 243 -3.70 -25.89 14.29
N ASN A 244 -2.74 -25.06 13.88
CA ASN A 244 -1.94 -25.26 12.68
C ASN A 244 -0.55 -24.63 12.88
N THR A 245 0.33 -25.38 13.54
CA THR A 245 1.69 -24.95 13.90
C THR A 245 2.75 -25.65 13.07
N ASP A 246 3.79 -24.90 12.67
CA ASP A 246 5.12 -25.44 12.32
C ASP A 246 6.15 -25.24 13.44
N THR A 247 5.80 -24.46 14.45
CA THR A 247 6.67 -24.11 15.58
C THR A 247 5.84 -24.03 16.85
N THR A 248 6.48 -24.20 18.01
CA THR A 248 5.81 -24.07 19.32
C THR A 248 5.42 -22.61 19.67
N CYS A 249 5.74 -21.62 18.82
CA CYS A 249 5.56 -20.21 19.16
C CYS A 249 4.09 -19.82 19.27
N ALA A 250 3.24 -20.28 18.35
CA ALA A 250 1.80 -19.97 18.40
C ALA A 250 1.14 -20.54 19.66
N GLU A 251 1.51 -21.77 20.06
CA GLU A 251 1.02 -22.38 21.31
C GLU A 251 1.51 -21.63 22.56
N ARG A 252 2.78 -21.17 22.57
CA ARG A 252 3.36 -20.46 23.73
C ARG A 252 2.81 -19.04 23.92
N HIS A 253 2.31 -18.43 22.86
CA HIS A 253 1.89 -17.01 22.86
C HIS A 253 0.39 -16.82 22.56
N ALA A 254 -0.38 -17.92 22.53
CA ALA A 254 -1.82 -17.89 22.41
C ALA A 254 -2.46 -17.38 23.71
N THR A 255 -2.83 -16.12 23.72
CA THR A 255 -3.48 -15.44 24.86
C THR A 255 -4.65 -14.60 24.40
#